data_AF-A0A968JPX9-F1
#
_entry.id   AF-A0A968JPX9-F1
#
_cell.length_a   1.000
_cell.length_b   1.000
_cell.length_c   1.000
_cell.angle_alpha   90.00
_cell.angle_beta   90.00
_cell.angle_gamma   90.00
#
_symmetry.space_group_name_H-M   'P 1'
#
loop_
_entity.id
_entity.type
_entity.pdbx_description
1 polymer ?
#
loop_
_entity_poly.entity_id
_entity_poly.type
_entity_poly.pdbx_seq_one_letter_code
_entity_poly.pdbx_strand_id
1 'polypeptide(L)' 'YEVHLHSEEGLNVLGGSLPGFLSIGHGVNQYLGWAHTVNHPDFTDIYALEMHPTEKLVYRFDNQWDTLQVRNRKN' A
#
# COMPACT_ATOMS: atom_id res chain seq x y z
N TYR A 1 -12.62 -7.03 -10.69
CA TYR A 1 -13.66 -7.14 -11.72
C TYR A 1 -12.99 -7.25 -13.07
N GLU A 2 -13.62 -7.93 -14.04
CA GLU A 2 -13.08 -8.08 -15.39
C GLU A 2 -13.53 -6.93 -16.29
N VAL A 3 -12.64 -6.46 -17.16
CA VAL A 3 -12.87 -5.31 -18.06
C VAL A 3 -12.13 -5.52 -19.37
N HIS A 4 -12.78 -5.15 -20.47
CA HIS A 4 -12.14 -4.90 -21.75
C HIS A 4 -12.16 -3.41 -22.04
N LEU A 5 -10.98 -2.80 -22.17
CA LEU A 5 -10.82 -1.40 -22.54
C LEU A 5 -10.29 -1.31 -23.97
N HIS A 6 -11.06 -0.65 -24.83
CA HIS A 6 -10.74 -0.47 -26.25
C HIS A 6 -10.92 1.01 -26.63
N SER A 7 -9.88 1.62 -27.20
CA SER A 7 -9.91 2.97 -27.77
C SER A 7 -9.68 2.93 -29.28
N GLU A 8 -10.20 3.93 -29.99
CA GLU A 8 -9.95 4.11 -31.43
C GLU A 8 -8.51 4.56 -31.74
N GLU A 9 -7.74 4.91 -30.71
CA GLU A 9 -6.36 5.37 -30.80
C GLU A 9 -5.33 4.26 -30.55
N GLY A 10 -5.78 3.00 -30.42
CA GLY A 10 -4.92 1.81 -30.40
C GLY A 10 -4.79 1.11 -29.05
N LEU A 11 -5.45 1.58 -27.99
CA LEU A 11 -5.53 0.83 -26.74
C LEU A 11 -6.52 -0.32 -26.90
N ASN A 12 -6.08 -1.56 -26.69
CA ASN A 12 -6.95 -2.74 -26.73
C ASN A 12 -6.47 -3.77 -25.70
N VAL A 13 -7.06 -3.75 -24.50
CA VAL A 13 -6.59 -4.54 -23.36
C VAL A 13 -7.76 -5.24 -22.65
N LEU A 14 -7.63 -6.53 -22.39
CA LEU A 14 -8.58 -7.34 -21.63
C LEU A 14 -7.92 -7.80 -20.34
N GLY A 15 -8.61 -7.69 -19.21
CA GLY A 15 -8.10 -8.28 -17.96
C GLY A 15 -8.86 -7.87 -16.71
N GLY A 16 -8.21 -8.04 -15.58
CA GLY A 16 -8.72 -7.74 -14.25
C GLY A 16 -8.28 -6.38 -13.73
N SER A 17 -9.20 -5.68 -13.09
CA SER A 17 -8.95 -4.48 -12.28
C SER A 17 -9.43 -4.66 -10.83
N LEU A 18 -8.88 -3.85 -9.94
CA LEU A 18 -9.21 -3.80 -8.51
C LEU A 18 -10.08 -2.56 -8.22
N PRO A 19 -10.95 -2.58 -7.19
CA PRO A 19 -11.74 -1.40 -6.83
C PRO A 19 -10.86 -0.16 -6.63
N GLY A 20 -11.16 0.92 -7.38
CA GLY A 20 -10.40 2.17 -7.35
C GLY A 20 -9.21 2.24 -8.33
N PHE A 21 -8.86 1.14 -9.02
CA PHE A 21 -7.85 1.17 -10.07
C PHE A 21 -8.46 1.69 -11.37
N LEU A 22 -7.77 2.66 -11.99
CA LEU A 22 -8.19 3.28 -13.26
C LEU A 22 -7.64 2.53 -14.50
N SER A 23 -7.01 1.37 -14.31
CA SER A 23 -6.34 0.61 -15.38
C SER A 23 -6.46 -0.91 -15.17
N ILE A 24 -6.04 -1.68 -16.17
CA ILE A 24 -5.99 -3.15 -16.12
C ILE A 24 -4.68 -3.57 -15.44
N GLY A 25 -4.76 -4.10 -14.22
CA GLY A 25 -3.58 -4.48 -13.42
C GLY A 25 -3.00 -5.86 -13.80
N HIS A 26 -3.84 -6.78 -14.28
CA HIS A 26 -3.45 -8.09 -14.79
C HIS A 26 -4.22 -8.32 -16.08
N GLY A 27 -3.56 -8.54 -17.20
CA GLY A 27 -4.26 -8.63 -18.48
C GLY A 27 -3.41 -9.03 -19.67
N VAL A 28 -4.02 -8.88 -20.83
CA VAL A 28 -3.45 -9.19 -22.13
C VAL A 28 -3.84 -8.13 -23.15
N ASN A 29 -3.00 -7.97 -24.18
CA ASN A 29 -3.36 -7.32 -25.43
C ASN A 29 -2.96 -8.22 -26.61
N GLN A 30 -3.14 -7.71 -27.82
CA GLN A 30 -2.80 -8.37 -29.07
C GLN A 30 -1.32 -8.82 -29.22
N TYR A 31 -0.40 -8.32 -28.39
CA TYR A 31 1.04 -8.57 -28.49
C TYR A 31 1.70 -9.15 -27.23
N LEU A 32 1.13 -8.94 -26.02
CA LEU A 32 1.73 -9.40 -24.77
C LEU A 32 0.69 -9.64 -23.67
N GLY A 33 1.08 -10.44 -22.68
CA GLY A 33 0.37 -10.59 -21.40
C GLY A 33 1.21 -10.13 -20.22
N TRP A 34 0.56 -9.66 -19.16
CA TRP A 34 1.21 -9.26 -17.91
C TRP A 34 0.40 -9.70 -16.69
N ALA A 35 1.14 -10.03 -15.65
CA ALA A 35 0.63 -10.46 -14.35
C ALA A 35 1.62 -10.06 -13.26
N HIS A 36 1.12 -9.97 -12.02
CA HIS A 36 1.95 -9.71 -10.86
C HIS A 36 1.63 -10.73 -9.76
N THR A 37 2.67 -11.23 -9.10
CA THR A 37 2.58 -11.98 -7.85
C THR A 37 3.25 -11.16 -6.76
N VAL A 38 2.84 -11.37 -5.50
CA VAL A 38 3.54 -10.76 -4.37
C VAL A 38 4.95 -11.32 -4.26
N ASN A 39 5.94 -10.46 -4.09
CA ASN A 39 7.26 -10.84 -3.61
C ASN A 39 7.28 -10.84 -2.06
N HIS A 40 8.43 -11.12 -1.43
CA HIS A 40 8.64 -10.84 -0.01
C HIS A 40 8.97 -9.35 0.13
N PRO A 41 7.98 -8.49 0.44
CA PRO A 41 8.19 -7.06 0.35
C PRO A 41 8.73 -6.54 1.67
N ASP A 42 9.76 -5.71 1.60
CA ASP A 42 10.22 -4.91 2.74
C ASP A 42 9.70 -3.47 2.56
N PHE A 43 8.45 -3.24 2.96
CA PHE A 43 7.77 -1.94 2.83
C PHE A 43 7.66 -1.17 4.15
N THR A 44 8.06 -1.78 5.27
CA THR A 44 7.82 -1.22 6.59
C THR A 44 8.92 -1.64 7.55
N ASP A 45 9.51 -0.66 8.24
CA ASP A 45 10.36 -0.89 9.39
C ASP A 45 9.53 -0.99 10.68
N ILE A 46 9.88 -1.94 11.55
CA ILE A 46 9.32 -2.06 12.89
C ILE A 46 10.37 -1.62 13.91
N TYR A 47 10.01 -0.65 14.75
CA TYR A 47 10.88 -0.12 15.80
C TYR A 47 10.40 -0.60 17.17
N ALA A 48 11.32 -1.17 17.95
CA ALA A 48 11.08 -1.49 19.36
C ALA A 48 11.40 -0.27 20.22
N LEU A 49 10.37 0.43 20.70
CA LEU A 49 10.53 1.63 21.51
C LEU A 49 10.89 1.28 22.96
N GLU A 50 11.80 2.05 23.55
CA GLU A 50 12.04 2.03 25.00
C GLU A 50 11.01 2.94 25.67
N MET A 51 10.08 2.35 26.43
CA MET A 51 9.02 3.09 27.11
C MET A 51 9.49 3.66 28.45
N HIS A 52 8.99 4.84 28.81
CA HIS A 52 9.27 5.42 30.13
C HIS A 52 8.75 4.48 31.23
N PRO A 53 9.49 4.25 32.33
CA PRO A 53 9.16 3.25 33.35
C PRO A 53 7.87 3.54 34.17
N THR A 54 7.33 4.76 34.08
CA THR A 54 6.24 5.27 34.95
C THR A 54 5.25 6.15 34.20
N GLU A 55 5.74 7.08 33.38
CA GLU A 55 4.91 7.94 32.52
C GLU A 55 4.38 7.17 31.30
N LYS A 56 3.05 7.12 31.18
CA LYS A 56 2.41 6.45 30.04
C LYS A 56 2.60 7.28 28.78
N LEU A 57 2.70 6.59 27.63
CA LEU A 57 2.81 7.19 26.30
C LEU A 57 4.09 8.00 26.07
N VAL A 58 5.11 7.83 26.92
CA VAL A 58 6.41 8.46 26.74
C VAL A 58 7.44 7.40 26.35
N TYR A 59 8.29 7.70 25.37
CA TYR A 59 9.31 6.79 24.86
C TYR A 59 10.65 7.50 24.66
N ARG A 60 11.75 6.75 24.63
CA ARG A 60 13.09 7.31 24.46
C ARG A 60 13.46 7.44 22.98
N PHE A 61 13.90 8.61 22.56
CA PHE A 61 14.42 8.89 21.22
C PHE A 61 15.57 9.89 21.32
N ASP A 62 16.72 9.63 20.67
CA ASP A 62 17.92 10.49 20.71
C ASP A 62 18.35 10.96 22.12
N ASN A 63 18.30 10.04 23.09
CA ASN A 63 18.58 10.28 24.52
C ASN A 63 17.62 11.28 25.20
N GLN A 64 16.45 11.52 24.61
CA GLN A 64 15.38 12.37 25.13
C GLN A 64 14.10 11.55 25.31
N TRP A 65 13.18 12.07 26.13
CA TRP A 65 11.88 11.46 26.38
C TRP A 65 10.81 12.22 25.60
N ASP A 66 10.19 11.55 24.63
CA ASP A 66 9.16 12.11 23.76
C ASP A 66 7.79 11.49 24.03
N THR A 67 6.73 12.27 23.82
CA THR A 67 5.34 11.80 24.01
C THR A 67 4.73 11.30 22.71
N LEU A 68 4.11 10.12 22.74
CA LEU A 68 3.36 9.54 21.62
C LEU A 68 2.13 10.40 21.26
N GLN A 69 1.88 10.56 19.97
CA GLN A 69 0.67 11.20 19.49
C GLN A 69 -0.54 10.25 19.61
N VAL A 70 -1.57 10.68 20.34
CA VAL A 70 -2.84 9.96 20.42
C VAL A 70 -3.80 10.49 19.36
N ARG A 71 -4.26 9.60 18.46
CA ARG A 71 -5.30 9.90 17.48
C ARG A 71 -6.53 9.04 17.76
N ASN A 72 -7.60 9.69 18.21
CA ASN A 72 -8.90 9.04 18.30
C ASN A 72 -9.49 8.92 16.90
N ARG A 73 -9.92 7.71 16.51
CA ARG A 73 -10.65 7.51 15.26
C ARG A 73 -11.99 8.27 15.38
N LYS A 74 -12.26 9.17 14.43
CA LYS A 74 -13.60 9.74 14.28
C LYS A 74 -14.51 8.62 13.76
N ASN A 75 -15.64 8.42 14.45
CA ASN A 75 -16.69 7.48 14.03
C ASN A 75 -17.29 7.90 12.69
#